data_AF-A0A0R2RHS4-F1
#
_entry.id   AF-A0A0R2RHS4-F1
#
_cell.length_a   1.000
_cell.length_b   1.000
_cell.length_c   1.000
_cell.angle_alpha   90.00
_cell.angle_beta   90.00
_cell.angle_gamma   90.00
#
_symmetry.space_group_name_H-M   'P 1'
#
loop_
_entity.id
_entity.type
_entity.pdbx_description
1 polymer ?
#
loop_
_entity_poly.entity_id
_entity_poly.type
_entity_poly.pdbx_seq_one_letter_code
_entity_poly.pdbx_strand_id
1 'polypeptide(L)'
;MAPLAQPRPKTHAAPRPFPQEIARILRFGIVGGAGTLLNALLMWGLLSLGNDLLGLNPSGHRVATAAALLAWLVCCGVNFLLNSAWTFHAWPPSWKKAQHYYFSAALALVFQLLLLNFLLFLLETNRPIETAVLNAVAVATGALLNYLLASLWVFRR
;
A
#
# COMPACT_ATOMS: atom_id res chain seq x y z
N MET A 1 -23.14 19.15 44.50
CA MET A 1 -23.48 17.96 43.70
C MET A 1 -22.98 18.20 42.29
N ALA A 2 -21.91 17.52 41.86
CA ALA A 2 -21.39 17.63 40.50
C ALA A 2 -22.27 16.80 39.55
N PRO A 3 -22.67 17.31 38.37
CA PRO A 3 -23.47 16.56 37.43
C PRO A 3 -22.65 15.40 36.84
N LEU A 4 -23.16 14.18 36.99
CA LEU A 4 -22.61 12.96 36.40
C LEU A 4 -22.63 13.10 34.87
N ALA A 5 -21.44 13.15 34.26
CA ALA A 5 -21.28 13.15 32.82
C ALA A 5 -21.90 11.86 32.23
N GLN A 6 -22.99 12.01 31.49
CA GLN A 6 -23.59 10.89 30.79
C GLN A 6 -22.60 10.31 29.76
N PRO A 7 -22.44 8.97 29.68
CA PRO A 7 -21.59 8.35 28.68
C PRO A 7 -22.16 8.62 27.28
N ARG A 8 -21.36 9.22 26.40
CA ARG A 8 -21.76 9.47 25.01
C ARG A 8 -22.12 8.14 24.33
N PRO A 9 -23.26 8.05 23.63
CA PRO A 9 -23.62 6.83 22.90
C PRO A 9 -22.56 6.54 21.85
N LYS A 10 -22.07 5.28 21.82
CA LYS A 10 -21.22 4.76 20.75
C LYS A 10 -22.09 4.68 19.51
N THR A 11 -22.09 5.73 18.70
CA THR A 11 -22.71 5.72 17.37
C THR A 11 -21.94 4.75 16.49
N HIS A 12 -22.42 3.50 16.42
CA HIS A 12 -22.05 2.59 15.35
C HIS A 12 -22.49 3.25 14.03
N ALA A 13 -21.53 3.78 13.28
CA ALA A 13 -21.80 4.40 11.99
C ALA A 13 -22.54 3.39 11.10
N ALA A 14 -23.68 3.80 10.55
CA ALA A 14 -24.47 2.96 9.66
C ALA A 14 -23.62 2.45 8.48
N PRO A 15 -23.82 1.20 8.01
CA PRO A 15 -23.13 0.67 6.84
C PRO A 15 -23.34 1.60 5.64
N ARG A 16 -22.27 1.91 4.88
CA ARG A 16 -22.42 2.70 3.67
C ARG A 16 -23.19 1.91 2.61
N PRO A 17 -23.99 2.57 1.77
CA PRO A 17 -24.64 1.91 0.66
C PRO A 17 -23.58 1.30 -0.28
N PHE A 18 -23.81 0.05 -0.69
CA PHE A 18 -22.94 -0.77 -1.55
C PHE A 18 -22.23 -0.02 -2.70
N PRO A 19 -22.90 0.86 -3.50
CA PRO A 19 -22.23 1.59 -4.58
C PRO A 19 -21.12 2.55 -4.11
N GLN A 20 -21.24 3.12 -2.91
CA GLN A 20 -20.19 3.98 -2.36
C GLN A 20 -18.93 3.20 -1.97
N GLU A 21 -19.11 1.95 -1.56
CA GLU A 21 -17.99 1.08 -1.18
C GLU A 21 -17.25 0.59 -2.44
N ILE A 22 -17.97 0.25 -3.52
CA ILE A 22 -17.35 -0.07 -4.82
C ILE A 22 -16.56 1.12 -5.34
N ALA A 23 -17.14 2.32 -5.35
CA ALA A 23 -16.44 3.52 -5.80
C ALA A 23 -15.17 3.78 -4.98
N ARG A 24 -15.19 3.44 -3.68
CA ARG A 24 -14.02 3.57 -2.80
C ARG A 24 -12.94 2.54 -3.12
N ILE A 25 -13.30 1.28 -3.34
CA ILE A 25 -12.37 0.23 -3.77
C ILE A 25 -11.71 0.62 -5.10
N LEU A 26 -12.48 1.12 -6.06
CA LEU A 26 -11.96 1.58 -7.35
C LEU A 26 -10.99 2.75 -7.20
N ARG A 27 -11.32 3.78 -6.40
CA ARG A 27 -10.40 4.90 -6.12
C ARG A 27 -9.12 4.42 -5.45
N PHE A 28 -9.23 3.52 -4.48
CA PHE A 28 -8.06 2.93 -3.84
C PHE A 28 -7.20 2.14 -4.82
N GLY A 29 -7.82 1.37 -5.71
CA GLY A 29 -7.14 0.63 -6.78
C GLY A 29 -6.43 1.55 -7.76
N ILE A 30 -7.06 2.67 -8.16
CA ILE A 30 -6.45 3.68 -9.04
C ILE A 30 -5.24 4.33 -8.36
N VAL A 31 -5.38 4.76 -7.10
CA VAL A 31 -4.27 5.33 -6.33
C VAL A 31 -3.14 4.31 -6.17
N GLY A 32 -3.48 3.07 -5.82
CA GLY A 32 -2.52 1.97 -5.67
C GLY A 32 -1.77 1.67 -6.96
N GLY A 33 -2.49 1.53 -8.08
CA GLY A 33 -1.91 1.28 -9.40
C GLY A 33 -1.01 2.42 -9.89
N ALA A 34 -1.43 3.68 -9.70
CA ALA A 34 -0.61 4.85 -9.97
C ALA A 34 0.66 4.85 -9.09
N GLY A 35 0.54 4.46 -7.82
CA GLY A 35 1.67 4.28 -6.91
C GLY A 35 2.64 3.19 -7.36
N THR A 36 2.15 2.07 -7.91
CA THR A 36 2.99 1.02 -8.48
C THR A 36 3.78 1.51 -9.70
N LEU A 37 3.15 2.28 -10.59
CA LEU A 37 3.82 2.89 -11.74
C LEU A 37 4.87 3.91 -11.28
N LEU A 38 4.52 4.77 -10.32
CA LEU A 38 5.46 5.72 -9.73
C LEU A 38 6.65 4.99 -9.09
N ASN A 39 6.42 3.87 -8.40
CA ASN A 39 7.49 3.07 -7.80
C ASN A 39 8.44 2.52 -8.87
N ALA A 40 7.91 2.01 -9.98
CA ALA A 40 8.71 1.53 -11.10
C ALA A 40 9.54 2.67 -11.74
N LEU A 41 8.94 3.85 -11.92
CA LEU A 41 9.63 5.03 -12.45
C LEU A 41 10.74 5.53 -11.51
N LEU A 42 10.48 5.59 -10.21
CA LEU A 42 11.48 5.96 -9.21
C LEU A 42 12.62 4.94 -9.16
N MET A 43 12.32 3.65 -9.22
CA MET A 43 13.34 2.60 -9.29
C MET A 43 14.22 2.77 -10.52
N TRP A 44 13.62 2.90 -11.70
CA TRP A 44 14.36 3.11 -12.94
C TRP A 44 15.21 4.38 -12.89
N GLY A 45 14.65 5.49 -12.40
CA GLY A 45 15.36 6.77 -12.29
C GLY A 45 16.53 6.72 -11.30
N LEU A 46 16.32 6.16 -10.10
CA LEU A 46 17.37 6.05 -9.07
C LEU A 46 18.52 5.13 -9.53
N LEU A 47 18.22 4.02 -10.19
CA LEU A 47 19.23 3.09 -10.68
C LEU A 47 19.99 3.65 -11.89
N SER A 48 19.28 4.25 -12.86
CA SER A 48 19.91 4.83 -14.05
C SER A 48 20.78 6.03 -13.67
N LEU A 49 20.25 6.95 -12.86
CA LEU A 49 21.01 8.12 -12.41
C LEU A 49 22.18 7.74 -11.50
N GLY A 50 22.00 6.75 -10.63
CA GLY A 50 23.07 6.23 -9.77
C GLY A 50 24.20 5.57 -10.56
N ASN A 51 23.88 4.85 -11.63
CA ASN A 51 24.86 4.29 -12.54
C ASN A 51 25.63 5.41 -13.28
N ASP A 52 24.90 6.35 -13.88
CA ASP A 52 25.48 7.34 -14.78
C ASP A 52 26.23 8.45 -14.05
N LEU A 53 25.75 8.91 -12.88
CA LEU A 53 26.36 10.01 -12.13
C LEU A 53 27.33 9.57 -11.04
N LEU A 54 27.10 8.41 -10.42
CA LEU A 54 27.81 7.98 -9.22
C LEU A 54 28.65 6.71 -9.46
N GLY A 55 28.63 6.15 -10.66
CA GLY A 55 29.32 4.90 -11.00
C GLY A 55 28.84 3.71 -10.16
N LEU A 56 27.63 3.80 -9.59
CA LEU A 56 27.09 2.75 -8.74
C LEU A 56 26.68 1.58 -9.62
N ASN A 57 27.23 0.40 -9.33
CA ASN A 57 26.85 -0.82 -10.05
C ASN A 57 25.38 -1.17 -9.75
N PRO A 58 24.45 -1.10 -10.73
CA PRO A 58 23.04 -1.39 -10.52
C PRO A 58 22.80 -2.86 -10.15
N SER A 59 23.74 -3.74 -10.50
CA SER A 59 23.75 -5.16 -10.15
C SER A 59 24.03 -5.40 -8.66
N GLY A 60 24.51 -4.38 -7.94
CA GLY A 60 24.81 -4.48 -6.51
C GLY A 60 23.53 -4.56 -5.68
N HIS A 61 23.33 -5.67 -4.97
CA HIS A 61 22.17 -5.87 -4.10
C HIS A 61 21.92 -4.72 -3.11
N ARG A 62 22.98 -4.09 -2.59
CA ARG A 62 22.87 -2.96 -1.66
C ARG A 62 22.24 -1.72 -2.32
N VAL A 63 22.67 -1.40 -3.53
CA VAL A 63 22.19 -0.22 -4.28
C VAL A 63 20.73 -0.42 -4.67
N ALA A 64 20.41 -1.58 -5.24
CA ALA A 64 19.04 -1.94 -5.60
C ALA A 64 18.09 -1.93 -4.39
N THR A 65 18.52 -2.48 -3.24
CA THR A 65 17.72 -2.48 -2.01
C THR A 65 17.50 -1.07 -1.48
N ALA A 66 18.52 -0.21 -1.48
CA ALA A 66 18.39 1.18 -1.04
C ALA A 66 17.43 1.96 -1.95
N ALA A 67 17.56 1.81 -3.27
CA ALA A 67 16.64 2.43 -4.23
C ALA A 67 15.20 1.95 -4.03
N ALA A 68 14.99 0.65 -3.82
CA ALA A 68 13.67 0.07 -3.57
C ALA A 68 13.02 0.59 -2.30
N LEU A 69 13.78 0.71 -1.21
CA LEU A 69 13.31 1.31 0.05
C LEU A 69 12.90 2.76 -0.14
N LEU A 70 13.73 3.57 -0.81
CA LEU A 70 13.43 4.98 -1.06
C LEU A 70 12.19 5.15 -1.94
N ALA A 71 12.10 4.40 -3.05
CA ALA A 71 10.95 4.41 -3.93
C ALA A 71 9.66 4.02 -3.18
N TRP A 72 9.73 2.96 -2.36
CA TRP A 72 8.60 2.50 -1.58
C TRP A 72 8.13 3.54 -0.55
N LEU A 73 9.06 4.20 0.16
CA LEU A 73 8.74 5.24 1.14
C LEU A 73 8.01 6.43 0.50
N VAL A 74 8.50 6.88 -0.65
CA VAL A 74 7.89 7.99 -1.41
C VAL A 74 6.51 7.59 -1.91
N CYS A 75 6.38 6.42 -2.53
CA CYS A 75 5.10 5.94 -3.06
C CYS A 75 4.07 5.71 -1.95
N CYS A 76 4.49 5.19 -0.81
CA CYS A 76 3.62 5.01 0.35
C CYS A 76 3.10 6.37 0.87
N GLY A 77 3.96 7.39 0.91
CA GLY A 77 3.58 8.75 1.28
C GLY A 77 2.58 9.38 0.31
N VAL A 78 2.85 9.29 -1.00
CA VAL A 78 1.94 9.78 -2.04
C VAL A 78 0.59 9.07 -1.98
N ASN A 79 0.60 7.74 -1.84
CA ASN A 79 -0.62 6.95 -1.70
C ASN A 79 -1.40 7.32 -0.43
N PHE A 80 -0.72 7.56 0.69
CA PHE A 80 -1.36 8.03 1.92
C PHE A 80 -2.06 9.38 1.71
N LEU A 81 -1.38 10.34 1.09
CA LEU A 81 -1.93 11.68 0.87
C LEU A 81 -3.13 11.64 -0.07
N LEU A 82 -3.01 10.91 -1.20
CA LEU A 82 -4.10 10.74 -2.16
C LEU A 82 -5.29 9.99 -1.55
N ASN A 83 -5.04 8.90 -0.82
CA ASN A 83 -6.11 8.18 -0.14
C ASN A 83 -6.77 9.02 0.95
N SER A 84 -6.00 9.84 1.68
CA SER A 84 -6.54 10.74 2.69
C SER A 84 -7.40 11.85 2.08
N ALA A 85 -6.96 12.45 0.97
CA ALA A 85 -7.67 13.54 0.30
C ALA A 85 -8.90 13.07 -0.49
N TRP A 86 -8.77 11.97 -1.25
CA TRP A 86 -9.75 11.59 -2.28
C TRP A 86 -10.52 10.30 -1.97
N THR A 87 -9.86 9.26 -1.44
CA THR A 87 -10.51 7.96 -1.20
C THR A 87 -11.34 7.99 0.09
N PHE A 88 -10.74 8.44 1.19
CA PHE A 88 -11.33 8.39 2.53
C PHE A 88 -11.84 9.74 3.04
N HIS A 89 -11.51 10.84 2.35
CA HIS A 89 -11.89 12.22 2.73
C HIS A 89 -11.59 12.51 4.21
N ALA A 90 -10.39 12.14 4.64
CA ALA A 90 -9.91 12.19 6.01
C ALA A 90 -8.95 13.37 6.26
N TRP A 91 -9.07 14.43 5.46
CA TRP A 91 -8.25 15.64 5.53
C TRP A 91 -8.63 16.52 6.73
N PRO A 92 -7.68 17.18 7.42
CA PRO A 92 -6.23 17.23 7.17
C PRO A 92 -5.49 15.94 7.58
N PRO A 93 -4.33 15.64 6.95
CA PRO A 93 -3.53 14.47 7.28
C PRO A 93 -2.97 14.60 8.69
N SER A 94 -2.97 13.50 9.45
CA SER A 94 -2.35 13.46 10.77
C SER A 94 -1.19 12.48 10.79
N TRP A 95 -0.14 12.82 11.54
CA TRP A 95 1.07 12.00 11.64
C TRP A 95 0.76 10.58 12.14
N LYS A 96 -0.15 10.46 13.10
CA LYS A 96 -0.62 9.17 13.63
C LYS A 96 -1.28 8.30 12.53
N LYS A 97 -2.09 8.89 11.65
CA LYS A 97 -2.69 8.16 10.51
C LYS A 97 -1.65 7.76 9.48
N ALA A 98 -0.67 8.63 9.22
CA ALA A 98 0.44 8.30 8.33
C ALA A 98 1.20 7.07 8.87
N GLN A 99 1.59 7.06 10.15
CA GLN A 99 2.28 5.92 10.76
C GLN A 99 1.48 4.61 10.64
N HIS A 100 0.18 4.63 10.94
CA HIS A 100 -0.65 3.43 10.76
C HIS A 100 -0.76 3.00 9.30
N TYR A 101 -0.79 3.95 8.34
CA TYR A 101 -0.79 3.64 6.92
C TYR A 101 0.52 3.02 6.45
N TYR A 102 1.67 3.55 6.90
CA TYR A 102 2.97 2.94 6.63
C TYR A 102 3.05 1.53 7.20
N PHE A 103 2.53 1.32 8.41
CA PHE A 103 2.48 -0.01 9.02
C PHE A 103 1.55 -0.96 8.24
N SER A 104 0.36 -0.51 7.83
CA SER A 104 -0.55 -1.34 7.02
C SER A 104 0.05 -1.69 5.66
N ALA A 105 0.70 -0.73 5.00
CA ALA A 105 1.39 -0.94 3.74
C ALA A 105 2.57 -1.90 3.89
N ALA A 106 3.33 -1.82 4.98
CA ALA A 106 4.43 -2.75 5.27
C ALA A 106 3.91 -4.17 5.52
N LEU A 107 2.82 -4.31 6.30
CA LEU A 107 2.20 -5.62 6.55
C LEU A 107 1.66 -6.24 5.25
N ALA A 108 1.03 -5.43 4.41
CA ALA A 108 0.56 -5.85 3.09
C ALA A 108 1.70 -6.26 2.17
N LEU A 109 2.83 -5.55 2.19
CA LEU A 109 4.03 -5.91 1.44
C LEU A 109 4.62 -7.25 1.90
N VAL A 110 4.76 -7.45 3.21
CA VAL A 110 5.23 -8.73 3.77
C VAL A 110 4.32 -9.86 3.35
N PHE A 111 3.00 -9.68 3.48
CA PHE A 111 2.03 -10.68 3.04
C PHE A 111 2.13 -10.97 1.54
N GLN A 112 2.24 -9.93 0.71
CA GLN A 112 2.44 -10.07 -0.74
C GLN A 112 3.69 -10.89 -1.05
N LEU A 113 4.81 -10.62 -0.40
CA LEU A 113 6.07 -11.35 -0.61
C LEU A 113 5.92 -12.82 -0.19
N LEU A 114 5.30 -13.08 0.96
CA LEU A 114 5.04 -14.46 1.41
C LEU A 114 4.13 -15.21 0.44
N LEU A 115 3.06 -14.56 -0.03
CA LEU A 115 2.13 -15.14 -1.00
C LEU A 115 2.84 -15.44 -2.32
N LEU A 116 3.66 -14.52 -2.84
CA LEU A 116 4.43 -14.74 -4.07
C LEU A 116 5.37 -15.94 -3.92
N ASN A 117 6.15 -16.01 -2.84
CA ASN A 117 7.06 -17.13 -2.59
C ASN A 117 6.30 -18.45 -2.44
N PHE A 118 5.15 -18.44 -1.77
CA PHE A 118 4.29 -19.61 -1.65
C PHE A 118 3.73 -20.08 -3.01
N LEU A 119 3.28 -19.14 -3.85
CA LEU A 119 2.79 -19.45 -5.20
C LEU A 119 3.89 -20.01 -6.09
N LEU A 120 5.09 -19.42 -6.05
CA LEU A 120 6.26 -19.93 -6.77
C LEU A 120 6.59 -21.36 -6.32
N PHE A 121 6.66 -21.59 -5.02
CA PHE A 121 6.91 -22.91 -4.45
C PHE A 121 5.88 -23.98 -4.90
N LEU A 122 4.59 -23.63 -4.99
CA LEU A 122 3.55 -24.59 -5.39
C LEU A 122 3.47 -24.84 -6.90
N LEU A 123 3.62 -23.78 -7.69
CA LEU A 123 3.25 -23.77 -9.10
C LEU A 123 4.44 -24.00 -10.01
N GLU A 124 5.62 -23.47 -9.68
CA GLU A 124 6.81 -23.62 -10.51
C GLU A 124 7.26 -25.08 -10.62
N THR A 125 6.94 -25.92 -9.62
CA THR A 125 7.22 -27.37 -9.64
C THR A 125 6.22 -28.18 -10.48
N ASN A 126 5.01 -27.68 -10.75
CA ASN A 126 3.92 -28.47 -11.33
C ASN A 126 3.40 -27.93 -12.67
N ARG A 127 3.47 -26.61 -12.92
CA ARG A 127 3.07 -25.96 -14.17
C ARG A 127 3.88 -24.66 -14.33
N PRO A 128 4.65 -24.48 -15.42
CA PRO A 128 5.36 -23.23 -15.65
C PRO A 128 4.36 -22.11 -15.96
N ILE A 129 3.83 -21.47 -14.92
CA ILE A 129 3.07 -20.22 -15.02
C ILE A 129 4.09 -19.09 -15.04
N GLU A 130 3.88 -18.11 -15.91
CA GLU A 130 4.74 -16.94 -15.95
C GLU A 130 4.81 -16.24 -14.59
N THR A 131 6.03 -15.98 -14.11
CA THR A 131 6.31 -15.28 -12.85
C THR A 131 5.58 -13.94 -12.77
N ALA A 132 5.37 -13.28 -13.92
CA ALA A 132 4.62 -12.03 -14.02
C ALA A 132 3.15 -12.19 -13.56
N VAL A 133 2.50 -13.29 -13.92
CA VAL A 133 1.11 -13.59 -13.52
C VAL A 133 1.04 -13.84 -12.01
N LEU A 134 1.97 -14.63 -11.46
CA LEU A 134 2.03 -14.90 -10.03
C LEU A 134 2.30 -13.63 -9.22
N ASN A 135 3.19 -12.77 -9.71
CA ASN A 135 3.44 -11.47 -9.12
C ASN A 135 2.20 -10.56 -9.18
N ALA A 136 1.47 -10.53 -10.29
CA ALA A 136 0.24 -9.76 -10.40
C ALA A 136 -0.84 -10.21 -9.39
N VAL A 137 -1.01 -11.52 -9.19
CA VAL A 137 -1.90 -12.08 -8.16
C VAL A 137 -1.45 -11.67 -6.76
N ALA A 138 -0.15 -11.77 -6.47
CA ALA A 138 0.39 -11.37 -5.18
C ALA A 138 0.19 -9.87 -4.90
N VAL A 139 0.47 -9.01 -5.88
CA VAL A 139 0.24 -7.55 -5.82
C VAL A 139 -1.24 -7.25 -5.57
N ALA A 140 -2.15 -7.87 -6.33
CA ALA A 140 -3.58 -7.63 -6.18
C ALA A 140 -4.08 -8.03 -4.78
N THR A 141 -3.62 -9.18 -4.28
CA THR A 141 -4.02 -9.66 -2.95
C THR A 141 -3.43 -8.78 -1.84
N GLY A 142 -2.17 -8.35 -1.97
CA GLY A 142 -1.55 -7.39 -1.06
C GLY A 142 -2.28 -6.04 -1.05
N ALA A 143 -2.67 -5.54 -2.22
CA ALA A 143 -3.44 -4.30 -2.35
C ALA A 143 -4.81 -4.39 -1.65
N LEU A 144 -5.51 -5.52 -1.80
CA LEU A 144 -6.77 -5.79 -1.08
C LEU A 144 -6.57 -5.83 0.43
N LEU A 145 -5.52 -6.50 0.91
CA LEU A 145 -5.20 -6.51 2.34
C LEU A 145 -4.90 -5.10 2.85
N ASN A 146 -4.11 -4.31 2.11
CA ASN A 146 -3.84 -2.93 2.47
C ASN A 146 -5.13 -2.09 2.50
N TYR A 147 -6.05 -2.30 1.55
CA TYR A 147 -7.36 -1.64 1.55
C TYR A 147 -8.17 -1.97 2.82
N LEU A 148 -8.25 -3.25 3.19
CA LEU A 148 -8.96 -3.69 4.39
C LEU A 148 -8.36 -3.09 5.66
N LEU A 149 -7.04 -3.11 5.80
CA LEU A 149 -6.36 -2.48 6.93
C LEU A 149 -6.56 -0.95 6.94
N ALA A 150 -6.46 -0.31 5.78
CA ALA A 150 -6.66 1.14 5.66
C ALA A 150 -8.10 1.54 6.03
N SER A 151 -9.09 0.79 5.54
CA SER A 151 -10.51 1.07 5.77
C SER A 151 -10.97 0.77 7.20
N LEU A 152 -10.52 -0.36 7.77
CA LEU A 152 -10.97 -0.84 9.08
C LEU A 152 -10.17 -0.26 10.25
N TRP A 153 -8.93 0.17 10.02
CA TRP A 153 -8.04 0.63 11.09
C TRP A 153 -7.52 2.05 10.89
N VAL A 154 -6.89 2.34 9.74
CA VAL A 154 -6.22 3.65 9.53
C VAL A 154 -7.21 4.81 9.42
N PHE A 155 -8.25 4.62 8.62
CA PHE A 155 -9.28 5.63 8.33
C PHE A 155 -10.62 5.29 8.98
N ARG A 156 -10.60 4.45 10.03
CA ARG A 156 -11.76 4.23 10.87
C ARG A 156 -12.17 5.57 11.48
N ARG A 157 -13.44 5.94 11.25
CA ARG A 157 -14.05 7.13 11.85
C ARG A 157 -14.33 6.89 13.32
#